data_AF-A0A953Y573-F1
#
_entry.id   AF-A0A953Y573-F1
#
_cell.length_a   1.000
_cell.length_b   1.000
_cell.length_c   1.000
_cell.angle_alpha   90.00
_cell.angle_beta   90.00
_cell.angle_gamma   90.00
#
_symmetry.space_group_name_H-M   'P 1'
#
loop_
_entity.id
_entity.type
_entity.pdbx_description
1 polymer ?
#
loop_
_entity_poly.entity_id
_entity_poly.type
_entity_poly.pdbx_seq_one_letter_code
_entity_poly.pdbx_strand_id
1 'polypeptide(L)'
;MIHPELKRLRRSASSEPRALYRYRTGALRSGFAIPPVPGDRVRVAGGEGQVVGLEEGLLDVSVTVELADGSRETASGTPPIVTPHRPAALLGDADLARRLEHAWRRPEHPRSLETLEEVARRKHPGGVPAVIKLLGQLESPPTKELRQALTAVLKSRKPGEVEVVLRGEDAGRVPAVAIAVQAASAVDESAANDVLDRIEALDSESACLAVLRSGRWLVGLGGNGFARSSVRERVSEMTRAHPDHELRVALFVHAARALQSEELLEAALEHSDSTAVRHAAAHELMRRGLADAVWRFFASLDDPALLASLLKQAPAAAGSTPTELLERWLGMARDGQGPHAALRAQALIRLAESRDLEAASALLGPWLQHEERAPRAVAMWSVGLLGLQGFTDRVLEIALEADDDPGQRGVALEALSRLGHEAIPQALDAWGVQLFRAGAWHAELVDVVALSCGREVDDDDLLRQFELCPPTGAGRRARVLDAGLALAQRGTPEAGKRVLSLYGPSPWARFDSLGG
;
A
#
# COMPACT_ATOMS: atom_id res chain seq x y z
N MET A 1 8.17 0.42 30.85
CA MET A 1 8.06 1.87 31.10
C MET A 1 9.06 2.59 30.18
N ILE A 2 8.60 3.46 29.28
CA ILE A 2 9.47 4.15 28.31
C ILE A 2 10.17 5.33 29.00
N HIS A 3 11.48 5.46 28.80
CA HIS A 3 12.30 6.53 29.39
C HIS A 3 11.73 7.93 29.08
N PRO A 4 11.64 8.88 30.03
CA PRO A 4 11.01 10.19 29.82
C PRO A 4 11.59 10.99 28.65
N GLU A 5 12.90 10.89 28.43
CA GLU A 5 13.57 11.52 27.29
C GLU A 5 13.14 10.90 25.95
N LEU A 6 12.90 9.59 25.90
CA LEU A 6 12.40 8.93 24.69
C LEU A 6 10.96 9.32 24.41
N LYS A 7 10.12 9.44 25.45
CA LYS A 7 8.78 10.00 25.31
C LYS A 7 8.83 11.41 24.74
N ARG A 8 9.70 12.28 25.26
CA ARG A 8 9.90 13.64 24.74
C ARG A 8 10.37 13.63 23.28
N LEU A 9 11.36 12.80 22.94
CA LEU A 9 11.89 12.70 21.58
C LEU A 9 10.80 12.21 20.61
N ARG A 10 10.02 11.20 21.00
CA ARG A 10 8.90 10.68 20.19
C ARG A 10 7.79 11.73 20.02
N ARG A 11 7.45 12.48 21.08
CA ARG A 11 6.56 13.65 21.02
C ARG A 11 7.11 14.82 20.22
N SER A 12 8.40 14.85 19.91
CA SER A 12 8.96 15.80 18.94
C SER A 12 9.07 15.23 17.53
N ALA A 13 9.05 13.90 17.39
CA ALA A 13 9.21 13.15 16.14
C ALA A 13 7.96 13.20 15.25
N SER A 14 7.32 14.36 15.08
CA SER A 14 6.24 14.55 14.12
C SER A 14 6.76 14.40 12.67
N SER A 15 6.11 15.01 11.69
CA SER A 15 6.56 15.13 10.30
C SER A 15 7.95 15.75 10.11
N GLU A 16 8.68 16.13 11.17
CA GLU A 16 10.07 16.60 11.10
C GLU A 16 11.07 15.42 11.06
N PRO A 17 11.77 15.19 9.93
CA PRO A 17 12.65 14.03 9.78
C PRO A 17 13.81 14.00 10.79
N ARG A 18 14.27 15.18 11.23
CA ARG A 18 15.34 15.31 12.23
C ARG A 18 14.95 14.76 13.59
N ALA A 19 13.75 15.10 14.04
CA ALA A 19 13.25 14.67 15.33
C ALA A 19 12.98 13.16 15.33
N LEU A 20 12.43 12.63 14.23
CA LEU A 20 12.27 11.19 14.03
C LEU A 20 13.60 10.43 14.10
N TYR A 21 14.62 10.89 13.37
CA TYR A 21 15.93 10.25 13.40
C TYR A 21 16.57 10.25 14.80
N ARG A 22 16.44 11.36 15.53
CA ARG A 22 16.91 11.47 16.93
C ARG A 22 16.18 10.50 17.84
N TYR A 23 14.85 10.42 17.73
CA TYR A 23 14.04 9.48 18.50
C TYR A 23 14.46 8.04 18.23
N ARG A 24 14.52 7.60 16.96
CA ARG A 24 14.90 6.21 16.61
C ARG A 24 16.29 5.87 17.13
N THR A 25 17.25 6.79 16.95
CA THR A 25 18.62 6.61 17.47
C THR A 25 18.65 6.51 19.00
N GLY A 26 17.91 7.38 19.68
CA GLY A 26 17.77 7.34 21.14
C GLY A 26 17.16 6.02 21.62
N ALA A 27 16.07 5.59 21.00
CA ALA A 27 15.35 4.37 21.37
C ALA A 27 16.26 3.13 21.26
N LEU A 28 17.00 3.01 20.16
CA LEU A 28 17.95 1.91 19.96
C LEU A 28 19.09 1.93 20.98
N ARG A 29 19.66 3.11 21.27
CA ARG A 29 20.71 3.25 22.30
C ARG A 29 20.23 2.87 23.70
N SER A 30 18.95 3.10 23.98
CA SER A 30 18.32 2.74 25.25
C SER A 30 17.76 1.30 25.26
N GLY A 31 18.01 0.49 24.23
CA GLY A 31 17.59 -0.91 24.18
C GLY A 31 16.10 -1.13 23.92
N PHE A 32 15.37 -0.12 23.45
CA PHE A 32 13.95 -0.27 23.10
C PHE A 32 13.80 -0.89 21.71
N ALA A 33 12.95 -1.90 21.60
CA ALA A 33 12.50 -2.41 20.32
C ALA A 33 11.64 -1.35 19.61
N ILE A 34 11.94 -1.07 18.35
CA ILE A 34 11.13 -0.22 17.47
C ILE A 34 10.86 -0.96 16.16
N PRO A 35 9.72 -0.71 15.49
CA PRO A 35 9.46 -1.34 14.20
C PRO A 35 10.53 -0.97 13.16
N PRO A 36 11.03 -1.93 12.38
CA PRO A 36 11.88 -1.66 11.23
C PRO A 36 11.08 -0.88 10.20
N VAL A 37 11.72 0.09 9.55
CA VAL A 37 11.16 0.83 8.42
C VAL A 37 12.09 0.70 7.21
N PRO A 38 11.58 0.84 5.97
CA PRO A 38 12.41 0.77 4.77
C PRO A 38 13.57 1.77 4.85
N GLY A 39 14.79 1.29 4.63
CA GLY A 39 16.03 2.05 4.77
C GLY A 39 16.81 1.79 6.05
N ASP A 40 16.20 1.20 7.09
CA ASP A 40 16.93 0.77 8.29
C ASP A 40 17.95 -0.32 7.92
N ARG A 41 19.09 -0.35 8.63
CA ARG A 41 19.98 -1.50 8.61
C ARG A 41 19.63 -2.43 9.76
N VAL A 42 19.38 -3.69 9.45
CA VAL A 42 18.98 -4.73 10.41
C VAL A 42 19.94 -5.92 10.32
N ARG A 43 19.93 -6.75 11.36
CA ARG A 43 20.65 -8.03 11.37
C ARG A 43 19.68 -9.18 11.18
N VAL A 44 19.98 -10.03 10.21
CA VAL A 44 19.25 -11.25 9.84
C VAL A 44 20.22 -12.45 9.82
N ALA A 45 19.76 -13.64 9.46
CA ALA A 45 20.60 -14.84 9.54
C ALA A 45 21.79 -14.77 8.56
N GLY A 46 21.58 -14.20 7.36
CA GLY A 46 22.61 -13.95 6.36
C GLY A 46 23.56 -12.77 6.66
N GLY A 47 23.41 -12.09 7.80
CA GLY A 47 24.27 -10.98 8.22
C GLY A 47 23.53 -9.65 8.35
N GLU A 48 24.21 -8.54 8.05
CA GLU A 48 23.59 -7.21 8.06
C GLU A 48 23.10 -6.82 6.68
N GLY A 49 21.86 -6.34 6.62
CA GLY A 49 21.27 -5.85 5.38
C GLY A 49 20.39 -4.64 5.60
N GLN A 50 19.92 -4.08 4.49
CA GLN A 50 19.01 -2.95 4.48
C GLN A 50 17.57 -3.45 4.34
N VAL A 51 16.65 -2.94 5.16
CA VAL A 51 15.22 -3.19 5.02
C VAL A 51 14.74 -2.55 3.72
N VAL A 52 14.12 -3.34 2.85
CA VAL A 52 13.64 -2.90 1.53
C VAL A 52 12.15 -3.08 1.34
N GLY A 53 11.51 -3.92 2.15
CA GLY A 53 10.08 -4.14 2.11
C GLY A 53 9.58 -4.62 3.48
N LEU A 54 8.31 -4.32 3.73
CA LEU A 54 7.56 -4.79 4.89
C LEU A 54 6.22 -5.31 4.38
N GLU A 55 5.85 -6.49 4.83
CA GLU A 55 4.53 -7.06 4.60
C GLU A 55 3.86 -7.32 5.94
N GLU A 56 2.79 -6.56 6.20
CA GLU A 56 2.03 -6.63 7.45
C GLU A 56 0.89 -7.65 7.32
N GLY A 57 1.06 -8.81 7.95
CA GLY A 57 0.01 -9.81 8.12
C GLY A 57 -0.85 -9.57 9.37
N LEU A 58 -1.80 -10.47 9.61
CA LEU A 58 -2.61 -10.45 10.83
C LEU A 58 -1.86 -11.03 12.02
N LEU A 59 -1.10 -12.10 11.80
CA LEU A 59 -0.36 -12.84 12.81
C LEU A 59 1.06 -12.30 13.02
N ASP A 60 1.69 -11.87 11.93
CA ASP A 60 3.09 -11.50 11.91
C ASP A 60 3.38 -10.39 10.89
N VAL A 61 4.62 -9.90 10.93
CA VAL A 61 5.14 -8.97 9.94
C VAL A 61 6.37 -9.62 9.33
N SER A 62 6.43 -9.63 8.00
CA SER A 62 7.59 -10.10 7.25
C SER A 62 8.42 -8.91 6.79
N VAL A 63 9.72 -8.97 7.02
CA VAL A 63 10.66 -7.90 6.68
C VAL A 63 11.59 -8.42 5.59
N THR A 64 11.51 -7.83 4.41
CA THR A 64 12.42 -8.13 3.31
C THR A 64 13.68 -7.28 3.47
N VAL A 65 14.83 -7.95 3.49
CA VAL A 65 16.15 -7.37 3.71
C VAL A 65 17.03 -7.65 2.50
N GLU A 66 17.74 -6.64 2.02
CA GLU A 66 18.78 -6.77 0.99
C GLU A 66 20.15 -6.78 1.66
N LEU A 67 20.95 -7.81 1.37
CA LEU A 67 22.31 -7.95 1.85
C LEU A 67 23.30 -7.20 0.95
N ALA A 68 24.56 -7.07 1.40
CA ALA A 68 25.59 -6.31 0.68
C ALA A 68 25.93 -6.86 -0.71
N ASP A 69 25.71 -8.16 -0.93
CA ASP A 69 25.91 -8.84 -2.22
C ASP A 69 24.69 -8.69 -3.17
N GLY A 70 23.64 -8.00 -2.74
CA GLY A 70 22.40 -7.79 -3.49
C GLY A 70 21.37 -8.90 -3.34
N SER A 71 21.70 -10.00 -2.64
CA SER A 71 20.74 -11.06 -2.32
C SER A 71 19.66 -10.56 -1.37
N ARG A 72 18.50 -11.25 -1.36
CA ARG A 72 17.35 -10.90 -0.52
C ARG A 72 17.05 -12.02 0.46
N GLU A 73 16.80 -11.65 1.70
CA GLU A 73 16.34 -12.52 2.77
C GLU A 73 15.02 -11.96 3.33
N THR A 74 14.07 -12.83 3.62
CA THR A 74 12.85 -12.44 4.33
C THR A 74 12.94 -12.98 5.75
N ALA A 75 12.95 -12.08 6.73
CA ALA A 75 12.88 -12.42 8.13
C ALA A 75 11.44 -12.27 8.63
N SER A 76 10.91 -13.27 9.34
CA SER A 76 9.65 -13.09 10.06
C SER A 76 9.89 -12.34 11.38
N GLY A 77 8.94 -11.51 11.77
CA GLY A 77 8.99 -10.73 13.00
C GLY A 77 9.75 -9.40 12.86
N THR A 78 10.39 -8.98 13.96
CA THR A 78 11.02 -7.66 14.08
C THR A 78 12.54 -7.82 14.20
N PRO A 79 13.29 -7.94 13.08
CA PRO A 79 14.73 -8.12 13.13
C PRO A 79 15.40 -6.93 13.84
N PRO A 80 16.46 -7.16 14.63
CA PRO A 80 17.11 -6.10 15.40
C PRO A 80 17.75 -5.07 14.48
N ILE A 81 17.40 -3.80 14.70
CA ILE A 81 17.93 -2.66 13.95
C ILE A 81 19.34 -2.34 14.46
N VAL A 82 20.31 -2.39 13.55
CA VAL A 82 21.71 -2.04 13.79
C VAL A 82 21.91 -0.52 13.64
N THR A 83 21.30 0.07 12.62
CA THR A 83 21.40 1.51 12.38
C THR A 83 20.08 2.02 11.79
N PRO A 84 19.45 3.03 12.41
CA PRO A 84 18.22 3.57 11.88
C PRO A 84 18.48 4.32 10.58
N HIS A 85 17.49 4.29 9.69
CA HIS A 85 17.48 5.05 8.46
C HIS A 85 17.74 6.53 8.72
N ARG A 86 18.72 7.11 8.05
CA ARG A 86 19.01 8.56 8.11
C ARG A 86 18.25 9.28 6.99
N PRO A 87 17.33 10.21 7.32
CA PRO A 87 16.57 10.93 6.31
C PRO A 87 17.43 11.76 5.34
N ALA A 88 17.00 11.87 4.09
CA ALA A 88 17.65 12.63 3.03
C ALA A 88 17.80 14.12 3.40
N ALA A 89 16.80 14.68 4.10
CA ALA A 89 16.84 16.04 4.62
C ALA A 89 18.02 16.33 5.56
N LEU A 90 18.64 15.30 6.15
CA LEU A 90 19.79 15.42 7.05
C LEU A 90 21.12 15.15 6.37
N LEU A 91 21.13 14.87 5.06
CA LEU A 91 22.34 14.64 4.30
C LEU A 91 22.92 15.97 3.82
N GLY A 92 24.26 16.07 3.81
CA GLY A 92 24.96 17.09 3.06
C GLY A 92 24.89 16.82 1.56
N ASP A 93 25.21 17.81 0.73
CA ASP A 93 25.03 17.68 -0.73
C ASP A 93 25.85 16.54 -1.34
N ALA A 94 27.08 16.28 -0.85
CA ALA A 94 27.90 15.16 -1.29
C ALA A 94 27.27 13.79 -0.96
N ASP A 95 26.69 13.65 0.25
CA ASP A 95 26.02 12.43 0.66
C ASP A 95 24.69 12.25 -0.06
N LEU A 96 23.98 13.34 -0.34
CA LEU A 96 22.74 13.34 -1.11
C LEU A 96 23.00 12.91 -2.57
N ALA A 97 24.07 13.43 -3.20
CA ALA A 97 24.51 13.02 -4.53
C ALA A 97 24.86 11.53 -4.57
N ARG A 98 25.65 11.04 -3.61
CA ARG A 98 25.98 9.60 -3.50
C ARG A 98 24.72 8.75 -3.30
N ARG A 99 23.77 9.21 -2.49
CA ARG A 99 22.50 8.49 -2.28
C ARG A 99 21.61 8.51 -3.52
N LEU A 100 21.63 9.57 -4.32
CA LEU A 100 20.94 9.65 -5.60
C LEU A 100 21.51 8.62 -6.60
N GLU A 101 22.82 8.40 -6.59
CA GLU A 101 23.49 7.28 -7.28
C GLU A 101 23.19 5.90 -6.68
N HIS A 102 22.43 5.79 -5.60
CA HIS A 102 21.86 4.50 -5.17
C HIS A 102 20.37 4.42 -5.52
N ALA A 103 19.67 5.56 -5.51
CA ALA A 103 18.24 5.66 -5.80
C ALA A 103 17.89 5.10 -7.19
N TRP A 104 18.77 5.29 -8.18
CA TRP A 104 18.53 4.74 -9.53
C TRP A 104 18.44 3.22 -9.62
N ARG A 105 19.08 2.48 -8.71
CA ARG A 105 18.99 1.00 -8.71
C ARG A 105 17.63 0.50 -8.23
N ARG A 106 16.91 1.32 -7.44
CA ARG A 106 15.63 0.97 -6.81
C ARG A 106 14.75 2.21 -6.69
N PRO A 107 14.24 2.75 -7.81
CA PRO A 107 13.53 4.03 -7.81
C PRO A 107 12.30 4.05 -6.89
N GLU A 108 11.60 2.93 -6.80
CA GLU A 108 10.35 2.80 -6.06
C GLU A 108 10.54 2.61 -4.56
N HIS A 109 11.77 2.35 -4.12
CA HIS A 109 12.05 2.16 -2.70
C HIS A 109 11.76 3.46 -1.93
N PRO A 110 11.08 3.44 -0.76
CA PRO A 110 10.73 4.65 -0.01
C PRO A 110 11.91 5.60 0.24
N ARG A 111 13.07 5.03 0.60
CA ARG A 111 14.36 5.73 0.69
C ARG A 111 14.75 6.50 -0.59
N SER A 112 14.52 5.93 -1.77
CA SER A 112 14.82 6.55 -3.07
C SER A 112 13.84 7.68 -3.37
N LEU A 113 12.55 7.47 -3.12
CA LEU A 113 11.51 8.49 -3.23
C LEU A 113 11.82 9.72 -2.37
N GLU A 114 12.14 9.49 -1.09
CA GLU A 114 12.57 10.53 -0.16
C GLU A 114 13.83 11.29 -0.66
N THR A 115 14.75 10.57 -1.32
CA THR A 115 15.96 11.19 -1.91
C THR A 115 15.60 12.10 -3.07
N LEU A 116 14.72 11.65 -3.96
CA LEU A 116 14.25 12.41 -5.11
C LEU A 116 13.47 13.66 -4.69
N GLU A 117 12.61 13.54 -3.68
CA GLU A 117 11.87 14.67 -3.10
C GLU A 117 12.84 15.73 -2.53
N GLU A 118 13.86 15.30 -1.79
CA GLU A 118 14.86 16.21 -1.24
C GLU A 118 15.72 16.87 -2.33
N VAL A 119 16.06 16.13 -3.37
CA VAL A 119 16.75 16.63 -4.57
C VAL A 119 15.91 17.69 -5.28
N ALA A 120 14.60 17.47 -5.42
CA ALA A 120 13.66 18.45 -5.97
C ALA A 120 13.59 19.71 -5.09
N ARG A 121 13.42 19.53 -3.77
CA ARG A 121 13.31 20.62 -2.79
C ARG A 121 14.54 21.54 -2.80
N ARG A 122 15.74 20.96 -2.87
CA ARG A 122 17.00 21.71 -2.93
C ARG A 122 17.35 22.23 -4.33
N LYS A 123 16.58 21.85 -5.36
CA LYS A 123 16.94 22.09 -6.77
C LYS A 123 18.39 21.63 -7.03
N HIS A 124 18.71 20.40 -6.61
CA HIS A 124 20.07 19.87 -6.70
C HIS A 124 20.46 19.63 -8.18
N PRO A 125 21.67 20.03 -8.64
CA PRO A 125 22.08 19.97 -10.06
C PRO A 125 22.00 18.57 -10.65
N GLY A 126 22.37 17.54 -9.88
CA GLY A 126 22.28 16.14 -10.32
C GLY A 126 20.86 15.56 -10.45
N GLY A 127 19.80 16.30 -10.11
CA GLY A 127 18.44 15.78 -10.09
C GLY A 127 17.88 15.41 -11.46
N VAL A 128 17.94 16.33 -12.43
CA VAL A 128 17.42 16.07 -13.79
C VAL A 128 18.19 14.97 -14.51
N PRO A 129 19.55 14.96 -14.50
CA PRO A 129 20.31 13.83 -15.04
C PRO A 129 19.90 12.49 -14.42
N ALA A 130 19.70 12.44 -13.10
CA ALA A 130 19.28 11.22 -12.43
C ALA A 130 17.87 10.77 -12.85
N VAL A 131 16.91 11.68 -13.01
CA VAL A 131 15.56 11.35 -13.50
C VAL A 131 15.61 10.80 -14.93
N ILE A 132 16.38 11.42 -15.82
CA ILE A 132 16.54 10.98 -17.20
C ILE A 132 17.13 9.56 -17.24
N LYS A 133 18.19 9.32 -16.46
CA LYS A 133 18.82 8.01 -16.32
C LYS A 133 17.85 6.95 -15.79
N LEU A 134 17.07 7.32 -14.78
CA LEU A 134 16.04 6.48 -14.17
C LEU A 134 14.97 6.06 -15.17
N LEU A 135 14.40 7.02 -15.92
CA LEU A 135 13.41 6.75 -16.96
C LEU A 135 13.96 5.82 -18.05
N GLY A 136 15.26 5.92 -18.37
CA GLY A 136 15.93 5.02 -19.31
C GLY A 136 16.02 3.56 -18.84
N GLN A 137 15.93 3.30 -17.54
CA GLN A 137 16.06 1.97 -16.93
C GLN A 137 14.71 1.38 -16.48
N LEU A 138 13.62 2.13 -16.61
CA LEU A 138 12.31 1.62 -16.27
C LEU A 138 11.88 0.53 -17.25
N GLU A 139 11.80 -0.70 -16.75
CA GLU A 139 11.09 -1.84 -17.33
C GLU A 139 9.61 -1.85 -16.90
N SER A 140 9.36 -1.27 -15.72
CA SER A 140 8.08 -1.00 -15.05
C SER A 140 7.43 0.36 -15.39
N PRO A 141 6.11 0.54 -15.59
CA PRO A 141 5.51 1.88 -15.46
C PRO A 141 5.74 2.45 -14.06
N PRO A 142 6.00 3.76 -13.90
CA PRO A 142 6.28 4.32 -12.58
C PRO A 142 5.05 4.27 -11.66
N THR A 143 5.25 3.83 -10.42
CA THR A 143 4.24 3.90 -9.34
C THR A 143 3.75 5.34 -9.12
N LYS A 144 2.64 5.52 -8.41
CA LYS A 144 2.09 6.86 -8.14
C LYS A 144 3.12 7.73 -7.41
N GLU A 145 3.78 7.17 -6.43
CA GLU A 145 4.74 7.83 -5.55
C GLU A 145 6.02 8.16 -6.33
N LEU A 146 6.55 7.20 -7.10
CA LEU A 146 7.70 7.46 -7.98
C LEU A 146 7.38 8.55 -9.00
N ARG A 147 6.22 8.46 -9.65
CA ARG A 147 5.78 9.46 -10.63
C ARG A 147 5.75 10.86 -10.01
N GLN A 148 5.18 11.01 -8.81
CA GLN A 148 5.14 12.29 -8.09
C GLN A 148 6.54 12.82 -7.80
N ALA A 149 7.45 11.97 -7.31
CA ALA A 149 8.83 12.36 -7.02
C ALA A 149 9.59 12.78 -8.29
N LEU A 150 9.50 12.01 -9.38
CA LEU A 150 10.12 12.35 -10.67
C LEU A 150 9.57 13.68 -11.22
N THR A 151 8.25 13.88 -11.18
CA THR A 151 7.61 15.13 -11.60
C THR A 151 8.08 16.32 -10.75
N ALA A 152 8.22 16.14 -9.42
CA ALA A 152 8.72 17.19 -8.54
C ALA A 152 10.14 17.63 -8.92
N VAL A 153 11.03 16.67 -9.23
CA VAL A 153 12.39 16.98 -9.69
C VAL A 153 12.37 17.72 -11.03
N LEU A 154 11.61 17.26 -12.01
CA LEU A 154 11.52 17.90 -13.33
C LEU A 154 10.94 19.33 -13.23
N LYS A 155 9.89 19.53 -12.43
CA LYS A 155 9.26 20.84 -12.20
C LYS A 155 10.06 21.76 -11.27
N SER A 156 11.08 21.25 -10.57
CA SER A 156 11.98 22.08 -9.77
C SER A 156 12.88 22.99 -10.64
N ARG A 157 12.98 22.66 -11.94
CA ARG A 157 13.75 23.37 -12.97
C ARG A 157 12.86 24.14 -13.93
N LYS A 158 13.46 25.10 -14.62
CA LYS A 158 12.77 25.82 -15.71
C LYS A 158 12.63 24.91 -16.94
N PRO A 159 11.55 25.03 -17.75
CA PRO A 159 11.32 24.16 -18.91
C PRO A 159 12.52 24.04 -19.87
N GLY A 160 13.21 25.15 -20.16
CA GLY A 160 14.40 25.11 -21.03
C GLY A 160 15.65 24.46 -20.43
N GLU A 161 15.79 24.42 -19.09
CA GLU A 161 16.93 23.76 -18.44
C GLU A 161 16.82 22.23 -18.57
N VAL A 162 15.61 21.68 -18.48
CA VAL A 162 15.36 20.25 -18.64
C VAL A 162 15.67 19.80 -20.06
N GLU A 163 15.26 20.58 -21.07
CA GLU A 163 15.54 20.30 -22.47
C GLU A 163 17.04 20.35 -22.81
N VAL A 164 17.78 21.30 -22.25
CA VAL A 164 19.23 21.40 -22.44
C VAL A 164 19.93 20.17 -21.86
N VAL A 165 19.57 19.76 -20.65
CA VAL A 165 20.13 18.54 -20.04
C VAL A 165 19.76 17.30 -20.85
N LEU A 166 18.50 17.19 -21.28
CA LEU A 166 18.05 16.07 -22.09
C LEU A 166 18.84 15.95 -23.40
N ARG A 167 19.13 17.06 -24.10
CA ARG A 167 19.95 17.05 -25.33
C ARG A 167 21.41 16.68 -25.07
N GLY A 168 21.93 16.96 -23.88
CA GLY A 168 23.31 16.68 -23.48
C GLY A 168 23.56 15.24 -23.02
N GLU A 169 22.53 14.52 -22.60
CA GLU A 169 22.60 13.13 -22.13
C GLU A 169 22.41 12.13 -23.28
N ASP A 170 23.06 10.96 -23.23
CA ASP A 170 22.85 9.88 -24.21
C ASP A 170 21.38 9.42 -24.25
N ALA A 171 20.68 9.52 -23.13
CA ALA A 171 19.25 9.25 -23.02
C ALA A 171 18.36 10.22 -23.82
N GLY A 172 18.84 11.42 -24.18
CA GLY A 172 18.18 12.31 -25.14
C GLY A 172 18.09 11.75 -26.55
N ARG A 173 18.91 10.72 -26.86
CA ARG A 173 18.87 9.96 -28.11
C ARG A 173 17.90 8.79 -28.05
N VAL A 174 17.30 8.49 -26.88
CA VAL A 174 16.28 7.46 -26.70
C VAL A 174 14.90 8.13 -26.77
N PRO A 175 14.14 8.00 -27.87
CA PRO A 175 12.89 8.75 -28.07
C PRO A 175 11.88 8.54 -26.94
N ALA A 176 11.76 7.31 -26.43
CA ALA A 176 10.86 6.97 -25.34
C ALA A 176 11.16 7.72 -24.02
N VAL A 177 12.44 7.99 -23.71
CA VAL A 177 12.80 8.76 -22.50
C VAL A 177 12.45 10.24 -22.69
N ALA A 178 12.77 10.79 -23.86
CA ALA A 178 12.43 12.17 -24.18
C ALA A 178 10.92 12.43 -24.11
N ILE A 179 10.11 11.51 -24.67
CA ILE A 179 8.65 11.57 -24.60
C ILE A 179 8.16 11.50 -23.16
N ALA A 180 8.68 10.60 -22.33
CA ALA A 180 8.27 10.49 -20.93
C ALA A 180 8.58 11.76 -20.11
N VAL A 181 9.76 12.38 -20.33
CA VAL A 181 10.12 13.66 -19.70
C VAL A 181 9.17 14.77 -20.13
N GLN A 182 8.82 14.85 -21.41
CA GLN A 182 7.89 15.84 -21.94
C GLN A 182 6.46 15.61 -21.44
N ALA A 183 6.00 14.36 -21.38
CA ALA A 183 4.70 14.02 -20.82
C ALA A 183 4.58 14.46 -19.35
N ALA A 184 5.65 14.27 -18.56
CA ALA A 184 5.70 14.68 -17.16
C ALA A 184 5.70 16.22 -16.96
N SER A 185 6.25 16.96 -17.92
CA SER A 185 6.40 18.42 -17.86
C SER A 185 5.34 19.19 -18.65
N ALA A 186 4.48 18.52 -19.42
CA ALA A 186 3.44 19.13 -20.25
C ALA A 186 2.48 20.00 -19.41
N VAL A 187 2.49 21.31 -19.67
CA VAL A 187 1.70 22.31 -18.93
C VAL A 187 0.38 22.68 -19.60
N ASP A 188 0.27 22.48 -20.92
CA ASP A 188 -0.89 22.88 -21.72
C ASP A 188 -1.25 21.82 -22.78
N GLU A 189 -2.34 22.09 -23.50
CA GLU A 189 -2.90 21.20 -24.53
C GLU A 189 -1.98 21.02 -25.74
N SER A 190 -1.24 22.07 -26.13
CA SER A 190 -0.31 22.01 -27.27
C SER A 190 0.82 21.05 -26.96
N ALA A 191 1.48 21.23 -25.81
CA ALA A 191 2.57 20.36 -25.38
C ALA A 191 2.12 18.90 -25.20
N ALA A 192 0.86 18.68 -24.80
CA ALA A 192 0.31 17.32 -24.68
C ALA A 192 0.03 16.68 -26.04
N ASN A 193 -0.51 17.44 -27.01
CA ASN A 193 -0.71 16.95 -28.37
C ASN A 193 0.62 16.67 -29.08
N ASP A 194 1.63 17.51 -28.89
CA ASP A 194 2.97 17.28 -29.45
C ASP A 194 3.56 15.95 -28.95
N VAL A 195 3.31 15.58 -27.69
CA VAL A 195 3.72 14.29 -27.12
C VAL A 195 2.98 13.13 -27.79
N LEU A 196 1.67 13.26 -28.04
CA LEU A 196 0.88 12.21 -28.71
C LEU A 196 1.28 12.04 -30.18
N ASP A 197 1.48 13.14 -30.91
CA ASP A 197 1.99 13.13 -32.30
C ASP A 197 3.32 12.38 -32.38
N ARG A 198 4.21 12.62 -31.42
CA ARG A 198 5.51 11.94 -31.34
C ARG A 198 5.39 10.46 -31.01
N ILE A 199 4.41 10.05 -30.21
CA ILE A 199 4.16 8.61 -29.94
C ILE A 199 3.69 7.92 -31.22
N GLU A 200 2.78 8.54 -31.98
CA GLU A 200 2.25 7.99 -33.25
C GLU A 200 3.31 7.91 -34.35
N ALA A 201 4.32 8.80 -34.30
CA ALA A 201 5.41 8.81 -35.27
C ALA A 201 6.53 7.78 -34.98
N LEU A 202 6.49 7.09 -33.83
CA LEU A 202 7.46 6.05 -33.49
C LEU A 202 7.09 4.69 -34.06
N ASP A 203 8.08 3.82 -34.20
CA ASP A 203 7.84 2.39 -34.36
C ASP A 203 7.12 1.82 -33.13
N SER A 204 6.41 0.71 -33.32
CA SER A 204 5.55 0.08 -32.32
C SER A 204 6.26 -0.21 -30.99
N GLU A 205 7.48 -0.74 -31.04
CA GLU A 205 8.26 -1.09 -29.85
C GLU A 205 8.63 0.17 -29.06
N SER A 206 9.17 1.18 -29.75
CA SER A 206 9.51 2.47 -29.16
C SER A 206 8.29 3.22 -28.62
N ALA A 207 7.15 3.16 -29.31
CA ALA A 207 5.89 3.76 -28.89
C ALA A 207 5.35 3.09 -27.61
N CYS A 208 5.37 1.75 -27.54
CA CYS A 208 4.97 1.00 -26.35
C CYS A 208 5.86 1.34 -25.15
N LEU A 209 7.18 1.38 -25.35
CA LEU A 209 8.13 1.79 -24.31
C LEU A 209 7.89 3.24 -23.85
N ALA A 210 7.56 4.14 -24.78
CA ALA A 210 7.24 5.53 -24.45
C ALA A 210 5.97 5.63 -23.60
N VAL A 211 4.91 4.88 -23.95
CA VAL A 211 3.66 4.83 -23.19
C VAL A 211 3.86 4.21 -21.82
N LEU A 212 4.61 3.10 -21.73
CA LEU A 212 4.95 2.44 -20.47
C LEU A 212 5.67 3.39 -19.51
N ARG A 213 6.73 4.06 -20.00
CA ARG A 213 7.52 5.01 -19.20
C ARG A 213 6.76 6.27 -18.84
N SER A 214 5.87 6.72 -19.73
CA SER A 214 5.01 7.87 -19.46
C SER A 214 3.91 7.53 -18.44
N GLY A 215 3.43 6.28 -18.46
CA GLY A 215 2.41 5.75 -17.58
C GLY A 215 1.21 6.70 -17.45
N ARG A 216 0.84 7.02 -16.21
CA ARG A 216 -0.32 7.88 -15.92
C ARG A 216 -0.10 9.37 -16.21
N TRP A 217 1.07 9.80 -16.69
CA TRP A 217 1.24 11.20 -17.16
C TRP A 217 0.34 11.50 -18.36
N LEU A 218 0.13 10.51 -19.23
CA LEU A 218 -0.72 10.62 -20.44
C LEU A 218 -2.22 10.81 -20.15
N VAL A 219 -2.64 10.79 -18.88
CA VAL A 219 -4.05 10.98 -18.48
C VAL A 219 -4.26 12.09 -17.44
N GLY A 220 -3.29 13.00 -17.32
CA GLY A 220 -3.43 14.22 -16.52
C GLY A 220 -3.12 14.03 -15.03
N LEU A 221 -2.51 12.92 -14.63
CA LEU A 221 -2.07 12.68 -13.25
C LEU A 221 -0.62 13.14 -12.97
N GLY A 222 -0.06 14.00 -13.84
CA GLY A 222 1.18 14.74 -13.55
C GLY A 222 1.51 15.92 -14.48
N GLY A 223 0.88 16.05 -15.65
CA GLY A 223 0.90 17.26 -16.49
C GLY A 223 -0.50 17.87 -16.64
N ASN A 224 -0.64 19.18 -16.47
CA ASN A 224 -1.94 19.87 -16.60
C ASN A 224 -2.48 19.79 -18.05
N GLY A 225 -1.61 19.58 -19.03
CA GLY A 225 -1.99 19.43 -20.45
C GLY A 225 -2.88 18.22 -20.71
N PHE A 226 -2.55 17.05 -20.17
CA PHE A 226 -3.31 15.81 -20.34
C PHE A 226 -4.61 15.74 -19.51
N ALA A 227 -4.90 16.76 -18.69
CA ALA A 227 -6.17 16.85 -17.97
C ALA A 227 -7.30 17.42 -18.84
N ARG A 228 -6.98 18.00 -20.02
CA ARG A 228 -7.95 18.60 -20.96
C ARG A 228 -8.82 17.53 -21.61
N SER A 229 -10.10 17.85 -21.82
CA SER A 229 -11.09 16.92 -22.39
C SER A 229 -10.72 16.46 -23.79
N SER A 230 -10.29 17.38 -24.66
CA SER A 230 -9.85 17.11 -26.03
C SER A 230 -8.68 16.12 -26.09
N VAL A 231 -7.66 16.31 -25.24
CA VAL A 231 -6.50 15.41 -25.16
C VAL A 231 -6.91 14.03 -24.65
N ARG A 232 -7.81 13.95 -23.66
CA ARG A 232 -8.33 12.66 -23.15
C ARG A 232 -9.13 11.90 -24.20
N GLU A 233 -9.93 12.62 -24.99
CA GLU A 233 -10.68 12.03 -26.11
C GLU A 233 -9.72 11.44 -27.15
N ARG A 234 -8.66 12.17 -27.50
CA ARG A 234 -7.61 11.67 -28.39
C ARG A 234 -6.92 10.41 -27.85
N VAL A 235 -6.54 10.38 -26.57
CA VAL A 235 -5.98 9.16 -25.94
C VAL A 235 -6.97 8.00 -25.99
N SER A 236 -8.27 8.28 -25.78
CA SER A 236 -9.32 7.26 -25.90
C SER A 236 -9.52 6.77 -27.33
N GLU A 237 -9.33 7.62 -28.34
CA GLU A 237 -9.37 7.24 -29.75
C GLU A 237 -8.17 6.35 -30.11
N MET A 238 -6.95 6.76 -29.74
CA MET A 238 -5.74 5.94 -29.92
C MET A 238 -5.89 4.58 -29.23
N THR A 239 -6.43 4.53 -28.01
CA THR A 239 -6.64 3.27 -27.28
C THR A 239 -7.57 2.30 -28.01
N ARG A 240 -8.57 2.81 -28.75
CA ARG A 240 -9.55 2.00 -29.48
C ARG A 240 -9.12 1.62 -30.88
N ALA A 241 -8.64 2.61 -31.63
CA ALA A 241 -8.56 2.54 -33.09
C ALA A 241 -7.13 2.55 -33.62
N HIS A 242 -6.11 2.69 -32.77
CA HIS A 242 -4.73 2.66 -33.25
C HIS A 242 -4.44 1.32 -33.96
N PRO A 243 -3.77 1.34 -35.13
CA PRO A 243 -3.56 0.14 -35.94
C PRO A 243 -2.72 -0.93 -35.20
N ASP A 244 -1.81 -0.49 -34.35
CA ASP A 244 -0.98 -1.37 -33.53
C ASP A 244 -1.70 -1.89 -32.28
N HIS A 245 -1.81 -3.22 -32.14
CA HIS A 245 -2.48 -3.86 -31.00
C HIS A 245 -1.73 -3.71 -29.68
N GLU A 246 -0.40 -3.83 -29.67
CA GLU A 246 0.41 -3.73 -28.46
C GLU A 246 0.36 -2.31 -27.88
N LEU A 247 0.39 -1.30 -28.76
CA LEU A 247 0.25 0.09 -28.33
C LEU A 247 -1.14 0.38 -27.76
N ARG A 248 -2.20 -0.19 -28.34
CA ARG A 248 -3.57 -0.10 -27.77
C ARG A 248 -3.63 -0.69 -26.37
N VAL A 249 -3.02 -1.86 -26.16
CA VAL A 249 -2.96 -2.52 -24.84
C VAL A 249 -2.20 -1.64 -23.84
N ALA A 250 -1.02 -1.14 -24.21
CA ALA A 250 -0.20 -0.28 -23.36
C ALA A 250 -0.94 1.02 -22.98
N LEU A 251 -1.58 1.66 -23.96
CA LEU A 251 -2.40 2.85 -23.73
C LEU A 251 -3.57 2.53 -22.81
N PHE A 252 -4.31 1.44 -23.03
CA PHE A 252 -5.45 1.07 -22.19
C PHE A 252 -5.03 0.88 -20.72
N VAL A 253 -3.99 0.09 -20.45
CA VAL A 253 -3.55 -0.22 -19.08
C VAL A 253 -3.18 1.06 -18.31
N HIS A 254 -2.59 2.05 -18.98
CA HIS A 254 -2.16 3.29 -18.35
C HIS A 254 -3.19 4.42 -18.42
N ALA A 255 -4.13 4.34 -19.35
CA ALA A 255 -5.12 5.37 -19.63
C ALA A 255 -6.56 4.99 -19.31
N ALA A 256 -6.83 3.80 -18.74
CA ALA A 256 -8.19 3.36 -18.38
C ALA A 256 -9.01 4.42 -17.62
N ARG A 257 -8.35 5.19 -16.74
CA ARG A 257 -8.95 6.32 -16.01
C ARG A 257 -9.48 7.47 -16.87
N ALA A 258 -8.91 7.68 -18.06
CA ALA A 258 -9.35 8.69 -19.00
C ALA A 258 -10.44 8.19 -19.96
N LEU A 259 -10.67 6.87 -20.05
CA LEU A 259 -11.71 6.31 -20.91
C LEU A 259 -13.09 6.68 -20.35
N GLN A 260 -13.85 7.50 -21.07
CA GLN A 260 -15.17 7.92 -20.59
C GLN A 260 -16.24 6.82 -20.74
N SER A 261 -16.10 5.95 -21.73
CA SER A 261 -17.08 4.90 -22.02
C SER A 261 -16.97 3.72 -21.06
N GLU A 262 -18.09 3.41 -20.39
CA GLU A 262 -18.26 2.23 -19.53
C GLU A 262 -18.30 0.95 -20.36
N GLU A 263 -18.97 0.98 -21.52
CA GLU A 263 -19.05 -0.15 -22.46
C GLU A 263 -17.68 -0.65 -22.90
N LEU A 264 -16.72 0.26 -23.13
CA LEU A 264 -15.33 -0.12 -23.46
C LEU A 264 -14.63 -0.81 -22.30
N LEU A 265 -14.89 -0.39 -21.06
CA LEU A 265 -14.31 -1.02 -19.87
C LEU A 265 -14.91 -2.41 -19.64
N GLU A 266 -16.22 -2.57 -19.82
CA GLU A 266 -16.89 -3.87 -19.73
C GLU A 266 -16.40 -4.83 -20.83
N ALA A 267 -16.36 -4.38 -22.10
CA ALA A 267 -15.85 -5.18 -23.20
C ALA A 267 -14.37 -5.57 -23.00
N ALA A 268 -13.55 -4.67 -22.47
CA ALA A 268 -12.16 -4.97 -22.15
C ALA A 268 -12.02 -5.97 -20.99
N LEU A 269 -12.94 -5.93 -20.02
CA LEU A 269 -12.97 -6.91 -18.94
C LEU A 269 -13.37 -8.30 -19.45
N GLU A 270 -14.43 -8.38 -20.26
CA GLU A 270 -15.03 -9.64 -20.70
C GLU A 270 -14.27 -10.30 -21.87
N HIS A 271 -13.72 -9.52 -22.80
CA HIS A 271 -13.22 -10.03 -24.09
C HIS A 271 -11.73 -9.85 -24.34
N SER A 272 -11.01 -9.09 -23.49
CA SER A 272 -9.56 -8.96 -23.68
C SER A 272 -8.85 -10.24 -23.32
N ASP A 273 -7.89 -10.69 -24.12
CA ASP A 273 -6.98 -11.79 -23.76
C ASP A 273 -5.86 -11.34 -22.80
N SER A 274 -5.68 -10.04 -22.62
CA SER A 274 -4.66 -9.48 -21.72
C SER A 274 -5.16 -9.34 -20.29
N THR A 275 -4.58 -10.11 -19.37
CA THR A 275 -4.82 -10.02 -17.93
C THR A 275 -4.57 -8.61 -17.38
N ALA A 276 -3.59 -7.87 -17.91
CA ALA A 276 -3.31 -6.50 -17.48
C ALA A 276 -4.44 -5.53 -17.85
N VAL A 277 -5.03 -5.70 -19.04
CA VAL A 277 -6.21 -4.95 -19.49
C VAL A 277 -7.42 -5.26 -18.60
N ARG A 278 -7.64 -6.55 -18.30
CA ARG A 278 -8.71 -6.98 -17.37
C ARG A 278 -8.55 -6.37 -15.98
N HIS A 279 -7.34 -6.39 -15.40
CA HIS A 279 -7.07 -5.73 -14.11
C HIS A 279 -7.37 -4.23 -14.16
N ALA A 280 -6.90 -3.53 -15.20
CA ALA A 280 -7.11 -2.08 -15.35
C ALA A 280 -8.60 -1.74 -15.50
N ALA A 281 -9.35 -2.53 -16.28
CA ALA A 281 -10.79 -2.39 -16.46
C ALA A 281 -11.55 -2.65 -15.15
N ALA A 282 -11.30 -3.78 -14.48
CA ALA A 282 -11.94 -4.13 -13.22
C ALA A 282 -11.72 -3.07 -12.14
N HIS A 283 -10.47 -2.62 -11.96
CA HIS A 283 -10.14 -1.58 -10.99
C HIS A 283 -10.88 -0.27 -11.30
N GLU A 284 -10.97 0.13 -12.56
CA GLU A 284 -11.63 1.38 -12.95
C GLU A 284 -13.16 1.30 -12.84
N LEU A 285 -13.78 0.17 -13.23
CA LEU A 285 -15.22 -0.07 -13.06
C LEU A 285 -15.62 -0.02 -11.57
N MET A 286 -14.88 -0.70 -10.70
CA MET A 286 -15.14 -0.65 -9.25
C MET A 286 -14.97 0.76 -8.68
N ARG A 287 -13.96 1.51 -9.13
CA ARG A 287 -13.76 2.91 -8.72
C ARG A 287 -14.94 3.81 -9.12
N ARG A 288 -15.62 3.49 -10.22
CA ARG A 288 -16.82 4.22 -10.69
C ARG A 288 -18.11 3.77 -9.99
N GLY A 289 -18.03 2.77 -9.10
CA GLY A 289 -19.21 2.19 -8.45
C GLY A 289 -19.96 1.17 -9.31
N LEU A 290 -19.39 0.75 -10.44
CA LEU A 290 -19.95 -0.23 -11.38
C LEU A 290 -19.48 -1.66 -11.02
N ALA A 291 -19.60 -2.02 -9.75
CA ALA A 291 -19.05 -3.27 -9.23
C ALA A 291 -19.79 -4.50 -9.81
N ASP A 292 -21.07 -4.37 -10.16
CA ASP A 292 -21.90 -5.47 -10.65
C ASP A 292 -21.37 -6.10 -11.94
N ALA A 293 -20.89 -5.29 -12.89
CA ALA A 293 -20.25 -5.80 -14.10
C ALA A 293 -18.99 -6.62 -13.78
N VAL A 294 -18.22 -6.17 -12.79
CA VAL A 294 -17.01 -6.86 -12.35
C VAL A 294 -17.34 -8.17 -11.66
N TRP A 295 -18.36 -8.18 -10.81
CA TRP A 295 -18.82 -9.39 -10.12
C TRP A 295 -19.42 -10.42 -11.08
N ARG A 296 -20.20 -10.00 -12.09
CA ARG A 296 -20.68 -10.89 -13.17
C ARG A 296 -19.51 -11.57 -13.89
N PHE A 297 -18.47 -10.81 -14.23
CA PHE A 297 -17.28 -11.36 -14.86
C PHE A 297 -16.54 -12.33 -13.92
N PHE A 298 -16.29 -11.95 -12.66
CA PHE A 298 -15.60 -12.83 -11.72
C PHE A 298 -16.40 -14.11 -11.45
N ALA A 299 -17.72 -14.06 -11.50
CA ALA A 299 -18.59 -15.22 -11.43
C ALA A 299 -18.40 -16.20 -12.59
N SER A 300 -17.92 -15.76 -13.76
CA SER A 300 -17.63 -16.65 -14.88
C SER A 300 -16.24 -17.29 -14.84
N LEU A 301 -15.37 -16.86 -13.93
CA LEU A 301 -13.99 -17.35 -13.86
C LEU A 301 -13.87 -18.61 -13.01
N ASP A 302 -13.11 -19.57 -13.51
CA ASP A 302 -12.73 -20.80 -12.80
C ASP A 302 -11.23 -20.87 -12.46
N ASP A 303 -10.41 -19.92 -12.93
CA ASP A 303 -8.97 -19.85 -12.64
C ASP A 303 -8.72 -19.20 -11.26
N PRO A 304 -8.25 -19.97 -10.25
CA PRO A 304 -8.01 -19.44 -8.91
C PRO A 304 -6.87 -18.41 -8.87
N ALA A 305 -5.86 -18.55 -9.73
CA ALA A 305 -4.72 -17.64 -9.77
C ALA A 305 -5.14 -16.26 -10.28
N LEU A 306 -5.89 -16.24 -11.39
CA LEU A 306 -6.44 -15.01 -11.95
C LEU A 306 -7.41 -14.34 -10.97
N LEU A 307 -8.32 -15.11 -10.35
CA LEU A 307 -9.26 -14.60 -9.35
C LEU A 307 -8.55 -14.00 -8.13
N ALA A 308 -7.56 -14.70 -7.57
CA ALA A 308 -6.79 -14.19 -6.44
C ALA A 308 -6.07 -12.88 -6.79
N SER A 309 -5.48 -12.80 -7.98
CA SER A 309 -4.81 -11.60 -8.48
C SER A 309 -5.78 -10.42 -8.65
N LEU A 310 -6.94 -10.68 -9.27
CA LEU A 310 -7.99 -9.68 -9.47
C LEU A 310 -8.56 -9.17 -8.15
N LEU A 311 -8.86 -10.06 -7.20
CA LEU A 311 -9.39 -9.68 -5.88
C LEU A 311 -8.38 -8.87 -5.05
N LYS A 312 -7.09 -9.19 -5.15
CA LYS A 312 -6.02 -8.45 -4.48
C LYS A 312 -5.88 -7.02 -5.01
N GLN A 313 -6.09 -6.81 -6.30
CA GLN A 313 -5.94 -5.49 -6.96
C GLN A 313 -7.23 -4.66 -6.99
N ALA A 314 -8.38 -5.32 -6.89
CA ALA A 314 -9.67 -4.67 -6.79
C ALA A 314 -9.69 -3.70 -5.59
N PRO A 315 -10.06 -2.41 -5.77
CA PRO A 315 -10.40 -1.59 -4.61
C PRO A 315 -11.58 -2.25 -3.90
N ALA A 316 -11.72 -2.09 -2.59
CA ALA A 316 -13.01 -2.44 -1.99
C ALA A 316 -14.06 -1.52 -2.59
N ALA A 317 -15.03 -2.15 -3.22
CA ALA A 317 -16.06 -1.45 -3.94
C ALA A 317 -16.99 -0.76 -2.94
N ALA A 318 -17.67 0.28 -3.41
CA ALA A 318 -18.79 0.89 -2.67
C ALA A 318 -19.95 -0.12 -2.42
N GLY A 319 -19.94 -1.26 -3.12
CA GLY A 319 -20.81 -2.42 -2.88
C GLY A 319 -20.04 -3.60 -2.29
N SER A 320 -20.66 -4.34 -1.36
CA SER A 320 -20.09 -5.57 -0.80
C SER A 320 -19.97 -6.65 -1.87
N THR A 321 -18.94 -7.49 -1.76
CA THR A 321 -18.82 -8.68 -2.62
C THR A 321 -20.03 -9.59 -2.41
N PRO A 322 -20.71 -10.07 -3.47
CA PRO A 322 -21.86 -10.98 -3.33
C PRO A 322 -21.50 -12.25 -2.57
N THR A 323 -22.34 -12.64 -1.62
CA THR A 323 -22.07 -13.76 -0.71
C THR A 323 -21.96 -15.10 -1.45
N GLU A 324 -22.76 -15.31 -2.50
CA GLU A 324 -22.75 -16.54 -3.29
C GLU A 324 -21.39 -16.73 -4.02
N LEU A 325 -20.74 -15.63 -4.40
CA LEU A 325 -19.40 -15.68 -4.98
C LEU A 325 -18.35 -16.02 -3.94
N LEU A 326 -18.46 -15.43 -2.74
CA LEU A 326 -17.56 -15.75 -1.62
C LEU A 326 -17.69 -17.22 -1.23
N GLU A 327 -18.90 -17.76 -1.15
CA GLU A 327 -19.15 -19.18 -0.89
C GLU A 327 -18.47 -20.06 -1.94
N ARG A 328 -18.69 -19.77 -3.23
CA ARG A 328 -18.07 -20.53 -4.31
C ARG A 328 -16.54 -20.49 -4.24
N TRP A 329 -15.94 -19.31 -4.05
CA TRP A 329 -14.49 -19.18 -4.03
C TRP A 329 -13.86 -19.83 -2.80
N LEU A 330 -14.50 -19.72 -1.63
CA LEU A 330 -14.05 -20.41 -0.42
C LEU A 330 -14.20 -21.93 -0.56
N GLY A 331 -15.26 -22.41 -1.22
CA GLY A 331 -15.44 -23.83 -1.56
C GLY A 331 -14.36 -24.34 -2.50
N MET A 332 -14.07 -23.60 -3.57
CA MET A 332 -13.00 -23.91 -4.52
C MET A 332 -11.62 -23.93 -3.84
N ALA A 333 -11.38 -23.02 -2.91
CA ALA A 333 -10.08 -22.82 -2.28
C ALA A 333 -9.87 -23.57 -0.95
N ARG A 334 -10.82 -24.42 -0.53
CA ARG A 334 -10.88 -25.00 0.81
C ARG A 334 -9.60 -25.71 1.22
N ASP A 335 -9.21 -26.70 0.42
CA ASP A 335 -8.10 -27.62 0.71
C ASP A 335 -6.89 -27.41 -0.23
N GLY A 336 -6.95 -26.38 -1.08
CA GLY A 336 -5.96 -26.15 -2.13
C GLY A 336 -4.73 -25.38 -1.64
N GLN A 337 -3.57 -25.71 -2.21
CA GLN A 337 -2.30 -25.01 -1.99
C GLN A 337 -2.01 -24.00 -3.12
N GLY A 338 -1.00 -23.14 -2.91
CA GLY A 338 -0.53 -22.19 -3.92
C GLY A 338 -1.62 -21.18 -4.33
N PRO A 339 -2.04 -21.12 -5.61
CA PRO A 339 -3.08 -20.19 -6.07
C PRO A 339 -4.39 -20.27 -5.29
N HIS A 340 -4.77 -21.46 -4.84
CA HIS A 340 -5.96 -21.65 -4.02
C HIS A 340 -5.80 -21.03 -2.63
N ALA A 341 -4.64 -21.20 -1.98
CA ALA A 341 -4.37 -20.55 -0.70
C ALA A 341 -4.41 -19.02 -0.80
N ALA A 342 -3.90 -18.45 -1.91
CA ALA A 342 -3.99 -17.03 -2.20
C ALA A 342 -5.45 -16.57 -2.38
N LEU A 343 -6.25 -17.33 -3.15
CA LEU A 343 -7.67 -17.05 -3.32
C LEU A 343 -8.43 -17.10 -1.99
N ARG A 344 -8.19 -18.14 -1.19
CA ARG A 344 -8.76 -18.31 0.15
C ARG A 344 -8.49 -17.10 1.03
N ALA A 345 -7.25 -16.63 1.08
CA ALA A 345 -6.88 -15.46 1.86
C ALA A 345 -7.62 -14.20 1.39
N GLN A 346 -7.70 -13.96 0.08
CA GLN A 346 -8.43 -12.79 -0.45
C GLN A 346 -9.94 -12.89 -0.22
N ALA A 347 -10.55 -14.05 -0.44
CA ALA A 347 -11.98 -14.27 -0.22
C ALA A 347 -12.37 -14.07 1.25
N LEU A 348 -11.58 -14.59 2.20
CA LEU A 348 -11.81 -14.36 3.64
C LEU A 348 -11.69 -12.88 4.02
N ILE A 349 -10.71 -12.15 3.47
CA ILE A 349 -10.59 -10.70 3.70
C ILE A 349 -11.83 -9.96 3.18
N ARG A 350 -12.33 -10.34 1.99
CA ARG A 350 -13.55 -9.75 1.42
C ARG A 350 -14.81 -10.07 2.21
N LEU A 351 -14.84 -11.19 2.93
CA LEU A 351 -15.99 -11.54 3.76
C LEU A 351 -16.18 -10.54 4.92
N ALA A 352 -15.10 -9.94 5.43
CA ALA A 352 -15.19 -8.86 6.41
C ALA A 352 -15.86 -7.59 5.87
N GLU A 353 -16.00 -7.45 4.54
CA GLU A 353 -16.69 -6.34 3.87
C GLU A 353 -18.19 -6.62 3.68
N SER A 354 -18.68 -7.80 4.09
CA SER A 354 -20.07 -8.22 3.88
C SER A 354 -21.07 -7.34 4.63
N ARG A 355 -22.20 -7.07 3.97
CA ARG A 355 -23.39 -6.47 4.59
C ARG A 355 -24.40 -7.50 5.06
N ASP A 356 -24.33 -8.72 4.52
CA ASP A 356 -25.13 -9.86 4.96
C ASP A 356 -24.38 -10.59 6.07
N LEU A 357 -24.75 -10.28 7.32
CA LEU A 357 -24.10 -10.81 8.51
C LEU A 357 -24.46 -12.27 8.77
N GLU A 358 -25.67 -12.70 8.38
CA GLU A 358 -26.12 -14.08 8.58
C GLU A 358 -25.34 -15.03 7.66
N ALA A 359 -25.28 -14.69 6.37
CA ALA A 359 -24.53 -15.49 5.41
C ALA A 359 -23.02 -15.43 5.68
N ALA A 360 -22.48 -14.26 6.07
CA ALA A 360 -21.08 -14.17 6.48
C ALA A 360 -20.78 -15.03 7.72
N SER A 361 -21.70 -15.07 8.69
CA SER A 361 -21.59 -15.93 9.87
C SER A 361 -21.54 -17.41 9.47
N ALA A 362 -22.44 -17.87 8.61
CA ALA A 362 -22.45 -19.25 8.13
C ALA A 362 -21.13 -19.63 7.43
N LEU A 363 -20.58 -18.73 6.61
CA LEU A 363 -19.33 -18.96 5.89
C LEU A 363 -18.10 -18.94 6.79
N LEU A 364 -18.05 -18.13 7.85
CA LEU A 364 -16.89 -18.00 8.74
C LEU A 364 -16.71 -19.18 9.71
N GLY A 365 -17.81 -19.82 10.13
CA GLY A 365 -17.80 -20.88 11.14
C GLY A 365 -16.77 -22.00 10.88
N PRO A 366 -16.74 -22.63 9.69
CA PRO A 366 -15.77 -23.66 9.35
C PRO A 366 -14.31 -23.18 9.44
N TRP A 367 -14.03 -21.91 9.14
CA TRP A 367 -12.68 -21.36 9.14
C TRP A 367 -12.11 -21.10 10.53
N LEU A 368 -12.97 -20.88 11.53
CA LEU A 368 -12.55 -20.79 12.94
C LEU A 368 -12.08 -22.15 13.48
N GLN A 369 -12.47 -23.25 12.85
CA GLN A 369 -12.07 -24.60 13.20
C GLN A 369 -10.91 -25.11 12.33
N HIS A 370 -10.44 -24.30 11.38
CA HIS A 370 -9.44 -24.72 10.42
C HIS A 370 -8.08 -24.97 11.08
N GLU A 371 -7.41 -26.07 10.71
CA GLU A 371 -6.13 -26.48 11.30
C GLU A 371 -5.01 -25.47 11.03
N GLU A 372 -4.96 -24.91 9.82
CA GLU A 372 -4.01 -23.83 9.51
C GLU A 372 -4.31 -22.54 10.29
N ARG A 373 -3.25 -21.93 10.82
CA ARG A 373 -3.34 -20.71 11.64
C ARG A 373 -3.79 -19.48 10.86
N ALA A 374 -3.24 -19.28 9.66
CA ALA A 374 -3.50 -18.07 8.88
C ALA A 374 -4.98 -17.90 8.46
N PRO A 375 -5.67 -18.90 7.86
CA PRO A 375 -7.09 -18.80 7.58
C PRO A 375 -7.93 -18.58 8.85
N ARG A 376 -7.58 -19.25 9.95
CA ARG A 376 -8.25 -19.10 11.24
C ARG A 376 -8.12 -17.67 11.79
N ALA A 377 -6.94 -17.08 11.67
CA ALA A 377 -6.68 -15.70 12.08
C ALA A 377 -7.50 -14.69 11.26
N VAL A 378 -7.57 -14.85 9.93
CA VAL A 378 -8.42 -14.00 9.08
C VAL A 378 -9.89 -14.17 9.43
N ALA A 379 -10.34 -15.38 9.74
CA ALA A 379 -11.71 -15.62 10.16
C ALA A 379 -12.04 -14.94 11.51
N MET A 380 -11.18 -15.08 12.53
CA MET A 380 -11.36 -14.39 13.81
C MET A 380 -11.39 -12.86 13.65
N TRP A 381 -10.45 -12.32 12.86
CA TRP A 381 -10.41 -10.90 12.57
C TRP A 381 -11.71 -10.42 11.89
N SER A 382 -12.22 -11.19 10.93
CA SER A 382 -13.49 -10.90 10.23
C SER A 382 -14.70 -10.96 11.17
N VAL A 383 -14.76 -11.96 12.05
CA VAL A 383 -15.79 -12.08 13.11
C VAL A 383 -15.83 -10.83 13.98
N GLY A 384 -14.65 -10.36 14.43
CA GLY A 384 -14.53 -9.15 15.24
C GLY A 384 -15.02 -7.90 14.49
N LEU A 385 -14.58 -7.72 13.24
CA LEU A 385 -15.00 -6.57 12.42
C LEU A 385 -16.51 -6.54 12.11
N LEU A 386 -17.10 -7.72 11.91
CA LEU A 386 -18.53 -7.85 11.61
C LEU A 386 -19.41 -7.83 12.87
N GLY A 387 -18.82 -7.93 14.08
CA GLY A 387 -19.55 -7.94 15.34
C GLY A 387 -20.37 -9.22 15.58
N LEU A 388 -19.90 -10.37 15.08
CA LEU A 388 -20.67 -11.64 15.11
C LEU A 388 -20.61 -12.32 16.48
N GLN A 389 -21.51 -11.90 17.38
CA GLN A 389 -21.59 -12.38 18.77
C GLN A 389 -21.74 -13.91 18.93
N GLY A 390 -22.28 -14.60 17.93
CA GLY A 390 -22.44 -16.06 17.96
C GLY A 390 -21.12 -16.84 18.00
N PHE A 391 -19.97 -16.18 17.78
CA PHE A 391 -18.64 -16.80 17.82
C PHE A 391 -17.81 -16.44 19.04
N THR A 392 -18.34 -15.64 19.97
CA THR A 392 -17.60 -15.13 21.13
C THR A 392 -16.92 -16.25 21.93
N ASP A 393 -17.67 -17.30 22.30
CA ASP A 393 -17.13 -18.44 23.05
C ASP A 393 -16.02 -19.15 22.27
N ARG A 394 -16.20 -19.34 20.96
CA ARG A 394 -15.20 -20.00 20.13
C ARG A 394 -13.91 -19.19 20.00
N VAL A 395 -14.01 -17.86 19.89
CA VAL A 395 -12.82 -17.00 19.85
C VAL A 395 -12.11 -17.02 21.21
N LEU A 396 -12.87 -17.06 22.32
CA LEU A 396 -12.32 -17.18 23.67
C LEU A 396 -11.57 -18.51 23.86
N GLU A 397 -12.15 -19.63 23.43
CA GLU A 397 -11.47 -20.94 23.43
C GLU A 397 -10.14 -20.88 22.69
N ILE A 398 -10.13 -20.32 21.48
CA ILE A 398 -8.90 -20.17 20.69
C ILE A 398 -7.86 -19.28 21.41
N ALA A 399 -8.30 -18.21 22.09
CA ALA A 399 -7.40 -17.35 22.85
C ALA A 399 -6.72 -18.09 24.02
N LEU A 400 -7.47 -18.99 24.68
CA LEU A 400 -6.98 -19.82 25.80
C LEU A 400 -6.06 -20.94 25.32
N GLU A 401 -6.35 -21.57 24.19
CA GLU A 401 -5.55 -22.66 23.60
C GLU A 401 -4.23 -22.18 22.98
N ALA A 402 -4.06 -20.88 22.74
CA ALA A 402 -2.91 -20.29 22.05
C ALA A 402 -1.65 -20.18 22.94
N ASP A 403 -1.35 -21.21 23.76
CA ASP A 403 -0.40 -21.12 24.90
C ASP A 403 0.98 -20.52 24.55
N ASP A 404 1.50 -20.80 23.35
CA ASP A 404 2.79 -20.29 22.85
C ASP A 404 2.71 -19.48 21.54
N ASP A 405 1.52 -19.05 21.11
CA ASP A 405 1.35 -18.26 19.87
C ASP A 405 0.83 -16.85 20.17
N PRO A 406 1.74 -15.87 20.41
CA PRO A 406 1.35 -14.49 20.70
C PRO A 406 0.60 -13.82 19.53
N GLY A 407 0.86 -14.24 18.28
CA GLY A 407 0.16 -13.71 17.11
C GLY A 407 -1.29 -14.17 17.08
N GLN A 408 -1.52 -15.48 17.24
CA GLN A 408 -2.87 -16.04 17.28
C GLN A 408 -3.66 -15.48 18.47
N ARG A 409 -3.04 -15.41 19.65
CA ARG A 409 -3.65 -14.84 20.85
C ARG A 409 -3.96 -13.36 20.66
N GLY A 410 -3.05 -12.59 20.07
CA GLY A 410 -3.24 -11.18 19.75
C GLY A 410 -4.47 -10.95 18.88
N VAL A 411 -4.59 -11.68 17.78
CA VAL A 411 -5.76 -11.57 16.86
C VAL A 411 -7.06 -11.96 17.58
N ALA A 412 -7.04 -13.00 18.41
CA ALA A 412 -8.23 -13.40 19.17
C ALA A 412 -8.67 -12.32 20.18
N LEU A 413 -7.73 -11.69 20.89
CA LEU A 413 -8.02 -10.55 21.77
C LEU A 413 -8.55 -9.34 21.02
N GLU A 414 -7.98 -9.05 19.85
CA GLU A 414 -8.44 -7.98 18.98
C GLU A 414 -9.90 -8.21 18.54
N ALA A 415 -10.25 -9.46 18.19
CA ALA A 415 -11.61 -9.83 17.85
C ALA A 415 -12.57 -9.73 19.05
N LEU A 416 -12.20 -10.29 20.21
CA LEU A 416 -13.00 -10.22 21.45
C LEU A 416 -13.23 -8.79 21.94
N SER A 417 -12.24 -7.91 21.74
CA SER A 417 -12.34 -6.47 22.03
C SER A 417 -13.46 -5.83 21.21
N ARG A 418 -13.50 -6.10 19.89
CA ARG A 418 -14.56 -5.58 19.01
C ARG A 418 -15.93 -6.20 19.30
N LEU A 419 -15.96 -7.44 19.77
CA LEU A 419 -17.19 -8.09 20.24
C LEU A 419 -17.66 -7.54 21.60
N GLY A 420 -16.85 -6.74 22.31
CA GLY A 420 -17.22 -6.17 23.61
C GLY A 420 -17.16 -7.17 24.76
N HIS A 421 -16.31 -8.20 24.68
CA HIS A 421 -16.22 -9.23 25.71
C HIS A 421 -15.64 -8.68 27.03
N GLU A 422 -16.28 -9.00 28.16
CA GLU A 422 -15.96 -8.41 29.46
C GLU A 422 -14.62 -8.85 30.06
N ALA A 423 -14.06 -9.99 29.61
CA ALA A 423 -12.80 -10.52 30.12
C ALA A 423 -11.55 -9.85 29.53
N ILE A 424 -11.70 -8.94 28.57
CA ILE A 424 -10.56 -8.29 27.89
C ILE A 424 -9.62 -7.55 28.87
N PRO A 425 -10.11 -6.77 29.84
CA PRO A 425 -9.25 -6.15 30.85
C PRO A 425 -8.36 -7.17 31.59
N GLN A 426 -8.93 -8.28 32.05
CA GLN A 426 -8.23 -9.33 32.77
C GLN A 426 -7.24 -10.07 31.86
N ALA A 427 -7.62 -10.29 30.60
CA ALA A 427 -6.75 -10.89 29.60
C ALA A 427 -5.54 -10.00 29.29
N LEU A 428 -5.71 -8.68 29.25
CA LEU A 428 -4.61 -7.72 29.15
C LEU A 428 -3.69 -7.78 30.38
N ASP A 429 -4.23 -7.95 31.58
CA ASP A 429 -3.43 -8.10 32.80
C ASP A 429 -2.63 -9.42 32.80
N ALA A 430 -3.23 -10.50 32.30
CA ALA A 430 -2.60 -11.82 32.24
C ALA A 430 -1.53 -11.92 31.14
N TRP A 431 -1.81 -11.40 29.93
CA TRP A 431 -1.02 -11.65 28.73
C TRP A 431 -0.38 -10.40 28.13
N GLY A 432 -0.79 -9.20 28.54
CA GLY A 432 -0.34 -7.95 27.94
C GLY A 432 1.19 -7.78 27.97
N VAL A 433 1.85 -8.21 29.06
CA VAL A 433 3.31 -8.17 29.14
C VAL A 433 3.98 -9.13 28.15
N GLN A 434 3.43 -10.32 27.96
CA GLN A 434 3.96 -11.29 26.99
C GLN A 434 3.80 -10.77 25.56
N LEU A 435 2.60 -10.25 25.23
CA LEU A 435 2.33 -9.65 23.92
C LEU A 435 3.24 -8.44 23.69
N PHE A 436 3.38 -7.55 24.66
CA PHE A 436 4.29 -6.40 24.55
C PHE A 436 5.75 -6.83 24.27
N ARG A 437 6.20 -7.94 24.88
CA ARG A 437 7.54 -8.51 24.66
C ARG A 437 7.70 -9.24 23.32
N ALA A 438 6.60 -9.68 22.70
CA ALA A 438 6.62 -10.35 21.41
C ALA A 438 7.02 -9.41 20.26
N GLY A 439 6.90 -8.10 20.44
CA GLY A 439 7.45 -7.09 19.53
C GLY A 439 6.64 -5.82 19.47
N ALA A 440 7.16 -4.82 18.76
CA ALA A 440 6.54 -3.50 18.67
C ALA A 440 5.12 -3.52 18.08
N TRP A 441 4.84 -4.44 17.14
CA TRP A 441 3.51 -4.62 16.55
C TRP A 441 2.48 -5.19 17.51
N HIS A 442 2.90 -6.04 18.44
CA HIS A 442 2.03 -6.59 19.48
C HIS A 442 1.83 -5.58 20.61
N ALA A 443 2.84 -4.74 20.91
CA ALA A 443 2.69 -3.60 21.81
C ALA A 443 1.62 -2.62 21.30
N GLU A 444 1.65 -2.28 20.01
CA GLU A 444 0.62 -1.46 19.36
C GLU A 444 -0.78 -2.08 19.52
N LEU A 445 -0.91 -3.40 19.28
CA LEU A 445 -2.18 -4.11 19.48
C LEU A 445 -2.68 -3.98 20.93
N VAL A 446 -1.79 -4.20 21.91
CA VAL A 446 -2.13 -4.09 23.34
C VAL A 446 -2.64 -2.69 23.67
N ASP A 447 -1.97 -1.64 23.18
CA ASP A 447 -2.37 -0.25 23.39
C ASP A 447 -3.75 0.04 22.75
N VAL A 448 -4.02 -0.46 21.54
CA VAL A 448 -5.31 -0.29 20.85
C VAL A 448 -6.44 -1.02 21.58
N VAL A 449 -6.21 -2.25 22.04
CA VAL A 449 -7.20 -3.03 22.80
C VAL A 449 -7.46 -2.40 24.16
N ALA A 450 -6.42 -1.94 24.86
CA ALA A 450 -6.55 -1.23 26.12
C ALA A 450 -7.34 0.08 25.96
N LEU A 451 -7.05 0.83 24.90
CA LEU A 451 -7.77 2.06 24.56
C LEU A 451 -9.27 1.78 24.32
N SER A 452 -9.57 0.73 23.56
CA SER A 452 -10.94 0.33 23.22
C SER A 452 -11.77 -0.10 24.44
N CYS A 453 -11.14 -0.69 25.46
CA CYS A 453 -11.82 -1.08 26.70
C CYS A 453 -11.83 0.00 27.79
N GLY A 454 -11.52 1.26 27.45
CA GLY A 454 -11.59 2.38 28.40
C GLY A 454 -10.38 2.51 29.34
N ARG A 455 -9.31 1.72 29.16
CA ARG A 455 -8.09 1.84 29.98
C ARG A 455 -7.26 3.06 29.58
N GLU A 456 -6.52 3.59 30.54
CA GLU A 456 -5.63 4.73 30.30
C GLU A 456 -4.45 4.31 29.39
N VAL A 457 -4.32 4.99 28.26
CA VAL A 457 -3.25 4.82 27.28
C VAL A 457 -2.72 6.23 26.97
N ASP A 458 -1.44 6.35 26.64
CA ASP A 458 -0.87 7.62 26.16
C ASP A 458 -1.34 7.80 24.70
N ASP A 459 -2.55 8.33 24.51
CA ASP A 459 -3.22 8.45 23.19
C ASP A 459 -2.32 9.12 22.15
N ASP A 460 -1.66 10.20 22.56
CA ASP A 460 -0.69 10.91 21.72
C ASP A 460 0.49 10.00 21.32
N ASP A 461 0.96 9.14 22.22
CA ASP A 461 2.02 8.17 21.92
C ASP A 461 1.56 7.16 20.88
N LEU A 462 0.36 6.58 21.02
CA LEU A 462 -0.19 5.63 20.08
C LEU A 462 -0.38 6.24 18.68
N LEU A 463 -0.98 7.43 18.60
CA LEU A 463 -1.16 8.14 17.33
C LEU A 463 0.17 8.45 16.64
N ARG A 464 1.19 8.82 17.43
CA ARG A 464 2.54 9.04 16.91
C ARG A 464 3.13 7.76 16.36
N GLN A 465 2.90 6.60 16.99
CA GLN A 465 3.41 5.33 16.46
C GLN A 465 2.87 5.06 15.05
N PHE A 466 1.58 5.33 14.80
CA PHE A 466 0.98 5.23 13.47
C PHE A 466 1.52 6.26 12.48
N GLU A 467 1.81 7.49 12.91
CA GLU A 467 2.46 8.50 12.06
C GLU A 467 3.89 8.10 11.67
N LEU A 468 4.64 7.52 12.61
CA LEU A 468 6.04 7.12 12.40
C LEU A 468 6.18 5.89 11.52
N CYS A 469 5.21 4.98 11.60
CA CYS A 469 5.16 3.78 10.77
C CYS A 469 3.72 3.57 10.27
N PRO A 470 3.34 4.27 9.19
CA PRO A 470 1.98 4.21 8.63
C PRO A 470 1.55 2.77 8.33
N PRO A 471 0.32 2.37 8.67
CA PRO A 471 -0.17 1.03 8.42
C PRO A 471 -0.31 0.78 6.91
N THR A 472 0.12 -0.39 6.47
CA THR A 472 0.05 -0.81 5.05
C THR A 472 -0.79 -2.07 4.86
N GLY A 473 -0.87 -2.93 5.87
CA GLY A 473 -1.71 -4.13 5.91
C GLY A 473 -3.13 -3.88 6.40
N ALA A 474 -4.04 -4.80 6.08
CA ALA A 474 -5.45 -4.70 6.47
C ALA A 474 -5.65 -4.69 8.01
N GLY A 475 -4.93 -5.56 8.74
CA GLY A 475 -5.02 -5.65 10.20
C GLY A 475 -4.61 -4.37 10.91
N ARG A 476 -3.41 -3.85 10.62
CA ARG A 476 -2.94 -2.59 11.23
C ARG A 476 -3.80 -1.39 10.83
N ARG A 477 -4.31 -1.35 9.59
CA ARG A 477 -5.32 -0.34 9.22
C ARG A 477 -6.57 -0.47 10.10
N ALA A 478 -7.16 -1.65 10.26
CA ALA A 478 -8.30 -1.81 11.16
C ALA A 478 -8.02 -1.32 12.59
N ARG A 479 -6.84 -1.62 13.15
CA ARG A 479 -6.42 -1.12 14.47
C ARG A 479 -6.35 0.40 14.57
N VAL A 480 -5.88 1.07 13.51
CA VAL A 480 -5.89 2.54 13.42
C VAL A 480 -7.33 3.07 13.52
N LEU A 481 -8.28 2.46 12.82
CA LEU A 481 -9.69 2.85 12.93
C LEU A 481 -10.25 2.62 14.34
N ASP A 482 -9.98 1.46 14.94
CA ASP A 482 -10.45 1.15 16.30
C ASP A 482 -9.94 2.20 17.29
N ALA A 483 -8.65 2.57 17.19
CA ALA A 483 -8.08 3.62 18.02
C ALA A 483 -8.79 4.96 17.79
N GLY A 484 -9.04 5.35 16.55
CA GLY A 484 -9.78 6.57 16.23
C GLY A 484 -11.20 6.60 16.80
N LEU A 485 -11.92 5.49 16.69
CA LEU A 485 -13.28 5.34 17.24
C LEU A 485 -13.27 5.43 18.76
N ALA A 486 -12.36 4.72 19.43
CA ALA A 486 -12.23 4.75 20.88
C ALA A 486 -11.89 6.16 21.39
N LEU A 487 -11.03 6.91 20.67
CA LEU A 487 -10.71 8.31 21.00
C LEU A 487 -11.91 9.24 20.80
N ALA A 488 -12.62 9.09 19.69
CA ALA A 488 -13.83 9.88 19.42
C ALA A 488 -14.88 9.68 20.53
N GLN A 489 -15.09 8.44 20.98
CA GLN A 489 -16.00 8.11 22.08
C GLN A 489 -15.58 8.71 23.43
N ARG A 490 -14.28 8.95 23.65
CA ARG A 490 -13.73 9.64 24.83
C ARG A 490 -13.86 11.18 24.77
N GLY A 491 -14.42 11.73 23.70
CA GLY A 491 -14.60 13.18 23.54
C GLY A 491 -13.36 13.91 23.01
N THR A 492 -12.46 13.23 22.30
CA THR A 492 -11.30 13.83 21.61
C THR A 492 -11.46 13.78 20.07
N PRO A 493 -12.46 14.45 19.47
CA PRO A 493 -12.78 14.33 18.04
C PRO A 493 -11.65 14.77 17.10
N GLU A 494 -10.79 15.69 17.52
CA GLU A 494 -9.61 16.10 16.74
C GLU A 494 -8.56 14.97 16.64
N ALA A 495 -8.47 14.12 17.65
CA ALA A 495 -7.63 12.92 17.63
C ALA A 495 -8.21 11.89 16.63
N GLY A 496 -9.53 11.73 16.59
CA GLY A 496 -10.23 10.93 15.59
C GLY A 496 -10.01 11.42 14.15
N LYS A 497 -10.08 12.74 13.91
CA LYS A 497 -9.76 13.31 12.58
C LYS A 497 -8.31 13.07 12.16
N ARG A 498 -7.38 13.14 13.12
CA ARG A 498 -5.95 12.88 12.89
C ARG A 498 -5.68 11.41 12.59
N VAL A 499 -6.45 10.49 13.16
CA VAL A 499 -6.44 9.06 12.78
C VAL A 499 -6.92 8.84 11.36
N LEU A 500 -8.05 9.46 10.99
CA LEU A 500 -8.64 9.31 9.65
C LEU A 500 -7.73 9.87 8.54
N SER A 501 -6.93 10.92 8.83
CA SER A 501 -5.97 11.45 7.86
C SER A 501 -4.79 10.51 7.57
N LEU A 502 -4.48 9.58 8.48
CA LEU A 502 -3.47 8.52 8.29
C LEU A 502 -4.00 7.37 7.41
N TYR A 503 -5.31 7.34 7.15
CA TYR A 503 -5.99 6.21 6.53
C TYR A 503 -5.99 6.21 4.99
N GLY A 504 -5.78 7.37 4.35
CA GLY A 504 -6.01 7.51 2.91
C GLY A 504 -7.47 7.16 2.52
N PRO A 505 -7.80 7.03 1.21
CA PRO A 505 -9.13 6.57 0.80
C PRO A 505 -9.34 5.11 1.27
N SER A 506 -10.27 4.93 2.22
CA SER A 506 -10.59 3.66 2.87
C SER A 506 -11.29 2.69 1.90
N PRO A 507 -10.91 1.39 1.89
CA PRO A 507 -11.75 0.34 1.32
C PRO A 507 -13.01 0.05 2.16
N TRP A 508 -13.06 0.44 3.42
CA TRP A 508 -14.14 0.09 4.35
C TRP A 508 -15.16 1.21 4.45
N ALA A 509 -16.02 1.32 3.43
CA ALA A 509 -17.06 2.36 3.30
C ALA A 509 -18.03 2.46 4.51
N ARG A 510 -18.14 1.41 5.33
CA ARG A 510 -19.00 1.39 6.54
C ARG A 510 -18.53 2.36 7.63
N PHE A 511 -17.27 2.78 7.62
CA PHE A 511 -16.73 3.72 8.60
C PHE A 511 -16.88 5.19 8.19
N ASP A 512 -17.06 5.48 6.90
CA ASP A 512 -17.38 6.85 6.43
C ASP A 512 -18.76 7.30 6.93
N SER A 513 -19.69 6.36 7.17
CA SER A 513 -21.01 6.64 7.75
C SER A 513 -21.03 6.85 9.26
N LEU A 514 -19.92 6.60 9.97
CA LEU A 514 -19.82 6.83 11.43
C LEU A 514 -19.23 8.21 11.77
N GLY A 515 -18.78 8.98 10.76
CA GLY A 515 -18.27 10.34 10.90
C GLY A 515 -19.23 11.44 10.46
N GLY A 516 -20.53 11.12 10.30
CA GLY A 516 -21.60 12.07 9.98
C GLY A 516 -22.23 12.71 11.21
#